data_AF-A0A644WVR7-F1
#
_entry.id   AF-A0A644WVR7-F1
#
_cell.length_a   1.000
_cell.length_b   1.000
_cell.length_c   1.000
_cell.angle_alpha   90.00
_cell.angle_beta   90.00
_cell.angle_gamma   90.00
#
_symmetry.space_group_name_H-M   'P 1'
#
loop_
_entity.id
_entity.type
_entity.pdbx_description
1 polymer ?
#
loop_
_entity_poly.entity_id
_entity_poly.type
_entity_poly.pdbx_seq_one_letter_code
_entity_poly.pdbx_strand_id
1 'polypeptide(L)' 'MKRIAGITCLAAGIGLLAWMGFDYFFLAWLLGTHVFPEAGILPWVRGFGSALVSIPGGIAIGLITAGVFLKTGRSDKEAD' A
#
# COMPACT_ATOMS: atom_id res chain seq x y z
N MET A 1 0.19 -3.45 -25.24
CA MET A 1 -0.19 -2.23 -24.50
C MET A 1 -0.90 -2.53 -23.17
N LYS A 2 -2.04 -3.25 -23.15
CA LYS A 2 -2.80 -3.53 -21.90
C LYS A 2 -2.03 -4.30 -20.80
N ARG A 3 -1.12 -5.21 -21.17
CA ARG A 3 -0.25 -5.96 -20.22
C ARG A 3 0.76 -5.06 -19.50
N ILE A 4 1.33 -4.09 -20.24
CA ILE A 4 2.26 -3.09 -19.69
C ILE A 4 1.51 -2.17 -18.72
N ALA A 5 0.29 -1.74 -19.09
CA ALA A 5 -0.57 -0.93 -18.23
C ALA A 5 -0.97 -1.65 -16.92
N GLY A 6 -1.23 -2.96 -16.97
CA GLY A 6 -1.51 -3.76 -15.77
C GLY A 6 -0.29 -3.84 -14.85
N ILE A 7 0.91 -4.08 -15.39
CA ILE A 7 2.16 -4.17 -14.63
C ILE A 7 2.55 -2.80 -14.04
N THR A 8 2.41 -1.71 -14.80
CA THR A 8 2.71 -0.36 -14.28
C THR A 8 1.72 0.05 -13.19
N CYS A 9 0.44 -0.29 -13.32
CA CYS A 9 -0.55 -0.03 -12.26
C CYS A 9 -0.24 -0.81 -10.98
N LEU A 10 0.15 -2.08 -11.12
CA LEU A 10 0.58 -2.94 -10.00
C LEU A 10 1.86 -2.41 -9.33
N ALA A 11 2.87 -2.05 -10.13
CA ALA A 11 4.12 -1.49 -9.63
C ALA A 11 3.91 -0.13 -8.97
N ALA A 12 3.06 0.74 -9.52
CA ALA A 12 2.71 2.02 -8.94
C ALA A 12 1.94 1.85 -7.61
N GLY A 13 0.98 0.92 -7.56
CA GLY A 13 0.25 0.61 -6.34
C GLY A 13 1.15 0.04 -5.23
N ILE A 14 2.02 -0.92 -5.55
CA ILE A 14 3.00 -1.47 -4.60
C ILE A 14 3.99 -0.40 -4.16
N GLY A 15 4.50 0.41 -5.10
CA GLY A 15 5.44 1.49 -4.81
C GLY A 15 4.84 2.54 -3.86
N LEU A 16 3.59 2.96 -4.13
CA LEU A 16 2.85 3.86 -3.24
C LEU A 16 2.66 3.24 -1.85
N LEU A 17 2.25 1.98 -1.78
CA LEU A 17 2.02 1.29 -0.51
C LEU A 17 3.33 1.13 0.29
N ALA A 18 4.44 0.79 -0.37
CA ALA A 18 5.74 0.63 0.25
C ALA A 18 6.30 1.98 0.73
N TRP A 19 6.20 3.03 -0.08
CA TRP A 19 6.62 4.37 0.29
C TRP A 19 5.84 4.89 1.50
N MET A 20 4.51 4.75 1.47
CA MET A 20 3.63 5.19 2.55
C MET A 20 3.85 4.38 3.84
N GLY A 21 4.04 3.06 3.70
CA GLY A 21 4.38 2.18 4.82
C GLY A 21 5.72 2.56 5.46
N PHE A 22 6.73 2.89 4.66
CA PHE A 22 8.02 3.37 5.14
C PHE A 22 7.89 4.72 5.86
N ASP A 23 7.19 5.69 5.28
CA ASP A 23 7.02 7.04 5.85
C ASP A 23 6.30 6.98 7.21
N TYR A 24 5.19 6.23 7.30
CA TYR A 24 4.48 6.05 8.57
C TYR A 24 5.24 5.24 9.59
N PHE A 25 5.94 4.19 9.17
CA PHE A 25 6.81 3.44 10.08
C PHE A 25 7.92 4.34 10.63
N PHE A 26 8.54 5.14 9.77
CA PHE A 26 9.62 6.03 10.13
C PHE A 26 9.14 7.15 11.07
N LEU A 27 8.05 7.84 10.74
CA LEU A 27 7.44 8.86 11.61
C LEU A 27 7.07 8.30 12.97
N ALA A 28 6.46 7.12 12.98
CA ALA A 28 5.97 6.53 14.19
C ALA A 28 7.12 5.94 15.03
N TRP A 29 8.20 5.44 14.42
CA TRP A 29 9.47 5.13 15.08
C TRP A 29 10.08 6.38 15.71
N LEU A 30 10.18 7.48 14.95
CA LEU A 30 10.76 8.75 15.41
C LEU A 30 9.97 9.33 16.59
N LEU A 31 8.63 9.27 16.54
CA LEU A 31 7.78 9.65 17.67
C LEU A 31 7.96 8.73 18.88
N GLY A 32 8.02 7.42 18.65
CA GLY A 32 8.15 6.41 19.71
C GLY A 32 9.50 6.49 20.44
N THR A 33 10.59 6.75 19.71
CA THR A 33 11.94 6.81 20.30
C THR A 33 12.28 8.17 20.89
N HIS A 34 11.76 9.27 20.34
CA HIS A 34 12.16 10.63 20.77
C HIS A 34 11.09 11.42 21.50
N VAL A 35 9.79 11.16 21.28
CA VAL A 35 8.73 12.04 21.78
C VAL A 35 7.92 11.38 22.90
N PHE A 36 7.62 10.08 22.79
CA PHE A 36 6.85 9.34 23.79
C PHE A 36 7.39 7.93 24.03
N PRO A 37 8.54 7.77 24.72
CA PRO A 37 9.13 6.46 25.01
C PRO A 37 8.23 5.55 25.86
N GLU A 38 7.33 6.14 26.64
CA GLU A 38 6.41 5.43 27.56
C GLU A 38 5.13 4.89 26.87
N ALA A 39 4.82 5.34 25.65
CA ALA A 39 3.52 5.07 25.03
C ALA A 39 3.33 3.62 24.53
N GLY A 40 4.40 2.81 24.47
CA GLY A 40 4.36 1.43 24.03
C GLY A 40 3.94 1.23 22.56
N ILE A 41 4.00 -0.01 22.09
CA ILE A 41 3.76 -0.36 20.67
C ILE A 41 2.28 -0.31 20.25
N LEU A 42 1.33 -0.43 21.18
CA LEU A 42 -0.10 -0.56 20.85
C LEU A 42 -0.72 0.68 20.19
N PRO A 43 -0.56 1.91 20.72
CA PRO A 43 -1.08 3.12 20.09
C PRO A 43 -0.47 3.36 18.71
N TRP A 44 0.81 2.99 18.56
CA TRP A 44 1.59 3.06 17.33
C TRP A 44 1.01 2.16 16.23
N VAL A 45 0.76 0.88 16.52
CA VAL A 45 0.13 -0.06 15.55
C VAL A 45 -1.25 0.43 15.13
N ARG A 46 -2.03 0.98 16.06
CA ARG A 46 -3.39 1.45 15.79
C ARG A 46 -3.40 2.71 14.91
N GLY A 47 -2.47 3.63 15.15
CA GLY A 47 -2.25 4.81 14.30
C GLY A 47 -1.79 4.43 12.90
N PHE A 48 -0.82 3.52 12.80
CA PHE A 48 -0.33 2.97 11.53
C PHE A 48 -1.44 2.27 10.73
N GLY A 49 -2.26 1.45 11.39
CA GLY A 49 -3.41 0.79 10.76
C GLY A 49 -4.44 1.77 10.22
N SER A 50 -4.75 2.83 10.97
CA SER A 50 -5.66 3.89 10.52
C SER A 50 -5.07 4.70 9.35
N ALA A 51 -3.75 4.91 9.36
CA ALA A 51 -3.03 5.60 8.30
C ALA A 51 -3.00 4.78 6.99
N LEU A 52 -2.90 3.45 7.08
CA LEU A 52 -3.00 2.55 5.92
C LEU A 52 -4.40 2.54 5.29
N VAL A 53 -5.45 2.81 6.07
CA VAL A 53 -6.84 2.93 5.56
C VAL A 53 -7.14 4.35 5.04
N SER A 54 -6.18 5.28 5.13
CA SER A 54 -6.35 6.63 4.62
C SER A 54 -6.47 6.66 3.09
N ILE A 55 -6.99 7.77 2.54
CA ILE A 55 -7.23 7.97 1.10
C ILE A 55 -6.08 7.48 0.20
N PRO A 56 -4.79 7.76 0.49
CA PRO A 56 -3.70 7.27 -0.35
C PRO A 56 -3.50 5.75 -0.29
N GLY A 57 -3.75 5.12 0.85
CA GLY A 57 -3.72 3.65 0.99
C GLY A 57 -4.88 2.98 0.25
N GLY A 58 -6.08 3.59 0.28
CA GLY A 58 -7.21 3.17 -0.55
C GLY A 58 -6.91 3.26 -2.05
N ILE A 59 -6.24 4.32 -2.50
CA ILE A 59 -5.79 4.46 -3.90
C ILE A 59 -4.78 3.37 -4.26
N ALA A 60 -3.81 3.09 -3.39
CA ALA A 60 -2.82 2.03 -3.62
C ALA A 60 -3.48 0.65 -3.75
N ILE A 61 -4.43 0.31 -2.87
CA ILE A 61 -5.19 -0.94 -2.94
C ILE A 61 -6.04 -1.00 -4.23
N GLY A 62 -6.66 0.12 -4.62
CA GLY A 62 -7.42 0.23 -5.86
C GLY A 62 -6.55 -0.02 -7.10
N LEU A 63 -5.35 0.55 -7.15
CA LEU A 63 -4.39 0.35 -8.25
C LEU A 63 -3.86 -1.08 -8.29
N ILE A 64 -3.57 -1.69 -7.14
CA ILE A 64 -3.15 -3.10 -7.06
C ILE A 64 -4.28 -4.00 -7.56
N THR A 65 -5.51 -3.78 -7.10
CA THR A 65 -6.69 -4.57 -7.50
C THR A 65 -6.96 -4.43 -8.99
N ALA A 66 -6.94 -3.20 -9.52
CA ALA A 66 -7.10 -2.93 -10.95
C ALA A 66 -5.97 -3.59 -11.78
N GLY A 67 -4.73 -3.52 -11.31
CA GLY A 67 -3.58 -4.18 -11.94
C GLY A 67 -3.71 -5.70 -11.98
N VAL A 68 -4.16 -6.33 -10.90
CA VAL A 68 -4.43 -7.77 -10.83
C VAL A 68 -5.59 -8.16 -11.74
N PHE A 69 -6.69 -7.40 -11.74
CA PHE A 69 -7.86 -7.69 -12.58
C PHE A 69 -7.54 -7.59 -14.08
N LEU A 70 -6.78 -6.56 -14.48
CA LEU A 70 -6.30 -6.40 -15.86
C LEU A 70 -5.30 -7.49 -16.28
N LYS A 71 -4.57 -8.07 -15.32
CA LYS A 71 -3.64 -9.19 -15.55
C LYS A 71 -4.39 -10.52 -15.65
N THR A 72 -5.37 -10.77 -14.77
CA THR A 72 -6.13 -12.03 -14.66
C THR A 72 -7.24 -12.15 -15.71
N GLY A 73 -8.00 -11.08 -15.99
CA GLY A 73 -9.14 -11.10 -16.92
C GLY A 73 -8.79 -11.35 -18.39
N ARG A 74 -7.50 -11.58 -18.72
CA ARG A 74 -7.05 -12.04 -20.03
C ARG A 74 -6.50 -13.47 -20.04
N SER A 75 -6.17 -14.04 -18.88
CA SER A 75 -5.78 -15.47 -18.80
C SER A 75 -6.94 -16.38 -19.23
N ASP A 76 -8.18 -15.96 -18.94
CA ASP A 76 -9.40 -16.62 -19.42
C ASP A 76 -9.73 -16.36 -20.90
N LYS A 77 -9.10 -15.36 -21.54
CA LYS A 77 -9.34 -15.02 -22.97
C LYS A 77 -8.24 -15.49 -23.93
N GLU A 78 -7.16 -16.06 -23.39
CA GLU A 78 -6.11 -16.73 -24.18
C GLU A 78 -6.26 -18.27 -24.15
N ALA A 79 -7.29 -18.79 -23.45
CA ALA A 79 -7.59 -20.22 -23.31
C ALA A 79 -8.82 -20.69 -24.13
N ASP A 80 -9.34 -19.85 -25.02
CA ASP A 80 -10.45 -20.14 -25.94
C ASP A 80 -10.00 -19.88 -27.38
#